data_AF-A0AAU3I9M1-F1
#
_entry.id   AF-A0AAU3I9M1-F1
#
_cell.length_a   1.000
_cell.length_b   1.000
_cell.length_c   1.000
_cell.angle_alpha   90.00
_cell.angle_beta   90.00
_cell.angle_gamma   90.00
#
_symmetry.space_group_name_H-M   'P 1'
#
loop_
_entity.id
_entity.type
_entity.pdbx_description
1 polymer ?
#
loop_
_entity_poly.entity_id
_entity_poly.type
_entity_poly.pdbx_seq_one_letter_code
_entity_poly.pdbx_strand_id
1 'polypeptide(L)'
;MGIDLELHSARPTRNWHKSRATLLRSSYGHGDALADALGSLQLLGVPGRLTAVDPYGDTLMNEQEAAVALTEISSLRQQCSDQRQVAALDDLATQLQQCANTPGSYLWFQGD
;
A
#
# COMPACT_ATOMS: atom_id res chain seq x y z
N MET A 1 10.91 -8.21 7.26
CA MET A 1 9.45 -8.37 7.30
C MET A 1 8.96 -7.36 6.31
N GLY A 2 8.49 -7.82 5.17
CA GLY A 2 8.15 -6.95 4.06
C GLY A 2 6.65 -6.85 3.86
N ILE A 3 6.22 -5.78 3.20
CA ILE A 3 4.86 -5.68 2.65
C ILE A 3 4.95 -5.75 1.14
N ASP A 4 4.32 -6.76 0.56
CA ASP A 4 4.14 -6.84 -0.89
C ASP A 4 2.85 -6.12 -1.31
N LEU A 5 2.90 -5.46 -2.47
CA LEU A 5 1.76 -4.70 -3.00
C LEU A 5 1.23 -5.35 -4.27
N GLU A 6 -0.06 -5.63 -4.31
CA GLU A 6 -0.75 -6.10 -5.52
C GLU A 6 -1.97 -5.24 -5.84
N LEU A 7 -2.04 -4.73 -7.06
CA LEU A 7 -3.21 -4.04 -7.59
C LEU A 7 -4.08 -5.02 -8.36
N HIS A 8 -5.36 -5.08 -8.04
CA HIS A 8 -6.34 -5.94 -8.68
C HIS A 8 -7.49 -5.14 -9.30
N SER A 9 -8.02 -5.61 -10.43
CA SER A 9 -9.18 -5.03 -11.13
C SER A 9 -10.53 -5.32 -10.48
N ALA A 10 -10.53 -6.21 -9.47
CA ALA A 10 -11.68 -6.57 -8.66
C ALA A 10 -11.18 -7.16 -7.34
N ARG A 11 -12.04 -7.19 -6.32
CA ARG A 11 -11.68 -7.63 -4.96
C ARG A 11 -11.00 -9.01 -5.00
N PRO A 12 -9.71 -9.11 -4.62
CA PRO A 12 -9.01 -10.38 -4.63
C PRO A 12 -9.54 -11.30 -3.53
N THR A 13 -9.41 -12.60 -3.76
CA THR A 13 -9.70 -13.64 -2.76
C THR A 13 -8.39 -14.27 -2.35
N ARG A 14 -8.27 -14.73 -1.10
CA ARG A 14 -7.07 -15.40 -0.57
C ARG A 14 -6.67 -16.71 -1.29
N ASN A 15 -7.46 -17.15 -2.27
CA ASN A 15 -7.08 -18.20 -3.20
C ASN A 15 -6.17 -17.62 -4.30
N TRP A 16 -4.88 -17.94 -4.22
CA TRP A 16 -3.82 -17.46 -5.13
C TRP A 16 -4.16 -17.62 -6.63
N HIS A 17 -4.87 -18.69 -6.99
CA HIS A 17 -5.21 -18.94 -8.39
C HIS A 17 -6.29 -17.98 -8.89
N LYS A 18 -7.23 -17.60 -8.00
CA LYS A 18 -8.30 -16.65 -8.29
C LYS A 18 -7.83 -15.20 -8.18
N SER A 19 -6.91 -14.88 -7.27
CA SER A 19 -6.35 -13.52 -7.17
C SER A 19 -5.55 -13.13 -8.42
N ARG A 20 -4.80 -14.07 -9.00
CA ARG A 20 -4.07 -13.84 -10.26
C ARG A 20 -4.97 -13.50 -11.46
N ALA A 21 -6.23 -13.91 -11.45
CA ALA A 21 -7.17 -13.60 -12.53
C ALA A 21 -7.56 -12.11 -12.56
N THR A 22 -7.43 -11.41 -11.43
CA THR A 22 -7.73 -9.98 -11.32
C THR A 22 -6.48 -9.12 -11.17
N LEU A 23 -5.29 -9.72 -11.08
CA LEU A 23 -4.03 -9.01 -10.88
C LEU A 23 -3.70 -8.12 -12.08
N LEU A 24 -3.54 -6.82 -11.82
CA LEU A 24 -3.13 -5.81 -12.79
C LEU A 24 -1.63 -5.50 -12.67
N ARG A 25 -1.13 -5.42 -11.44
CA ARG A 25 0.28 -5.07 -11.16
C ARG A 25 0.68 -5.59 -9.79
N SER A 26 1.97 -5.89 -9.64
CA SER A 26 2.60 -6.25 -8.38
C SER A 26 3.87 -5.42 -8.16
N SER A 27 4.17 -5.02 -6.93
CA SER A 27 5.45 -4.45 -6.52
C SER A 27 6.03 -5.26 -5.36
N TYR A 28 7.23 -5.80 -5.59
CA TYR A 28 7.99 -6.64 -4.66
C TYR A 28 9.36 -6.01 -4.29
N GLY A 29 9.64 -4.80 -4.78
CA GLY A 29 10.98 -4.20 -4.73
C GLY A 29 11.31 -3.44 -3.45
N HIS A 30 10.29 -3.04 -2.69
CA HIS A 30 10.44 -2.11 -1.56
C HIS A 30 9.77 -2.61 -0.27
N GLY A 31 9.47 -3.91 -0.16
CA GLY A 31 8.63 -4.43 0.92
C GLY A 31 9.12 -4.13 2.33
N ASP A 32 10.41 -4.34 2.62
CA ASP A 32 10.97 -4.03 3.94
C ASP A 32 10.98 -2.53 4.24
N ALA A 33 11.39 -1.71 3.26
CA ALA A 33 11.41 -0.24 3.42
C ALA A 33 9.99 0.34 3.58
N LEU A 34 9.00 -0.29 2.96
CA LEU A 34 7.60 0.05 3.10
C LEU A 34 7.06 -0.33 4.48
N ALA A 35 7.39 -1.53 4.97
CA ALA A 35 7.03 -1.97 6.32
C ALA A 35 7.62 -1.03 7.39
N ASP A 36 8.90 -0.65 7.25
CA ASP A 36 9.56 0.30 8.15
C ASP A 36 8.91 1.70 8.11
N ALA A 37 8.57 2.18 6.91
CA ALA A 37 7.88 3.45 6.76
C ALA A 37 6.51 3.43 7.44
N LEU A 38 5.67 2.42 7.15
CA LEU A 38 4.32 2.31 7.72
C LEU A 38 4.34 2.03 9.24
N GLY A 39 5.27 1.22 9.72
CA GLY A 39 5.46 0.98 11.15
C GLY A 39 5.87 2.25 11.90
N SER A 40 6.71 3.10 11.28
CA SER A 40 7.06 4.40 11.85
C SER A 40 5.85 5.32 11.99
N LEU A 41 4.90 5.29 11.05
CA LEU A 41 3.65 6.06 11.13
C LEU A 41 2.77 5.62 12.30
N GLN A 42 2.64 4.31 12.49
CA GLN A 42 1.88 3.74 13.61
C GLN A 42 2.49 4.16 14.95
N LEU A 43 3.83 4.12 15.07
CA LEU A 43 4.55 4.55 16.27
C LEU A 43 4.40 6.05 16.55
N LEU A 44 4.33 6.88 15.51
CA LEU A 44 4.10 8.32 15.64
C LEU A 44 2.64 8.67 15.98
N GLY A 45 1.73 7.68 15.99
CA GLY A 45 0.32 7.86 16.33
C GLY A 45 -0.43 8.71 15.31
N VAL A 46 0.05 8.78 14.07
CA VAL A 46 -0.60 9.57 13.01
C VAL A 46 -1.91 8.86 12.64
N PRO A 47 -3.08 9.48 12.82
CA PRO A 47 -4.33 8.90 12.35
C PRO A 47 -4.35 8.93 10.82
N GLY A 48 -4.74 7.81 10.19
CA GLY A 48 -4.81 7.74 8.75
C GLY A 48 -5.17 6.35 8.23
N ARG A 49 -5.46 6.27 6.94
CA ARG A 49 -5.72 5.00 6.28
C ARG A 49 -4.45 4.16 6.14
N LEU A 50 -3.30 4.80 6.00
CA LEU A 50 -2.01 4.11 5.92
C LEU A 50 -1.60 3.45 7.25
N THR A 51 -1.98 4.03 8.40
CA THR A 51 -1.68 3.41 9.70
C THR A 51 -2.55 2.21 10.02
N ALA A 52 -3.66 2.04 9.31
CA ALA A 52 -4.48 0.83 9.37
C ALA A 52 -3.88 -0.36 8.59
N VAL A 53 -2.79 -0.17 7.85
CA VAL A 53 -2.08 -1.26 7.18
C VAL A 53 -1.35 -2.09 8.23
N ASP A 54 -1.71 -3.36 8.32
CA ASP A 54 -1.03 -4.32 9.19
C ASP A 54 0.19 -4.89 8.45
N PRO A 55 1.44 -4.64 8.87
CA PRO A 55 2.62 -5.25 8.26
C PRO A 55 2.69 -6.77 8.46
N TYR A 56 1.90 -7.34 9.38
CA TYR A 56 1.83 -8.78 9.67
C TYR A 56 0.56 -9.44 9.10
N GLY A 57 -0.26 -8.68 8.37
CA GLY A 57 -1.59 -9.10 7.96
C GLY A 57 -1.99 -8.57 6.59
N ASP A 58 -2.93 -9.27 5.97
CA ASP A 58 -3.51 -8.82 4.70
C ASP A 58 -4.40 -7.59 4.93
N THR A 59 -4.05 -6.47 4.30
CA THR A 59 -4.90 -5.27 4.27
C THR A 59 -5.38 -4.98 2.86
N LEU A 60 -6.68 -4.72 2.69
CA LEU A 60 -7.26 -4.33 1.41
C LEU A 60 -7.73 -2.88 1.46
N MET A 61 -7.44 -2.13 0.40
CA MET A 61 -8.01 -0.81 0.13
C MET A 61 -8.74 -0.81 -1.20
N ASN A 62 -9.95 -0.26 -1.22
CA ASN A 62 -10.63 0.04 -2.48
C ASN A 62 -10.12 1.36 -3.09
N GLU A 63 -10.65 1.75 -4.24
CA GLU A 63 -10.25 2.97 -4.93
C GLU A 63 -10.50 4.26 -4.13
N GLN A 64 -11.56 4.31 -3.31
CA GLN A 64 -11.84 5.49 -2.47
C GLN A 64 -10.86 5.60 -1.30
N GLU A 65 -10.59 4.48 -0.63
CA GLU A 65 -9.61 4.39 0.46
C GLU A 65 -8.20 4.66 -0.06
N ALA A 66 -7.88 4.20 -1.27
CA ALA A 66 -6.61 4.48 -1.92
C ALA A 66 -6.43 5.98 -2.21
N ALA A 67 -7.48 6.68 -2.64
CA ALA A 67 -7.44 8.12 -2.84
C ALA A 67 -7.18 8.89 -1.52
N VAL A 68 -7.80 8.46 -0.41
CA VAL A 68 -7.54 9.04 0.92
C VAL A 68 -6.09 8.79 1.33
N ALA A 69 -5.62 7.55 1.26
CA ALA A 69 -4.24 7.18 1.58
C ALA A 69 -3.22 7.96 0.74
N LEU A 70 -3.50 8.23 -0.53
CA LEU A 70 -2.63 9.02 -1.40
C LEU A 70 -2.41 10.45 -0.89
N THR A 71 -3.46 11.08 -0.32
CA THR A 71 -3.32 12.42 0.28
C THR A 71 -2.42 12.40 1.51
N GLU A 72 -2.48 11.33 2.30
CA GLU A 72 -1.64 11.14 3.49
C GLU A 72 -0.16 11.00 3.09
N ILE A 73 0.17 10.21 2.06
CA ILE A 73 1.57 10.00 1.62
C ILE A 73 2.29 11.31 1.34
N SER A 74 1.61 12.28 0.72
CA SER A 74 2.23 13.56 0.36
C SER A 74 2.78 14.31 1.59
N SER A 75 2.09 14.22 2.72
CA SER A 75 2.50 14.82 3.98
C SER A 75 3.63 14.02 4.63
N LEU A 76 3.57 12.69 4.54
CA LEU A 76 4.56 11.78 5.12
C LEU A 76 5.91 11.86 4.41
N ARG A 77 5.91 12.04 3.09
CA ARG A 77 7.14 12.23 2.31
C ARG A 77 7.93 13.45 2.76
N GLN A 78 7.26 14.50 3.24
CA GLN A 78 7.94 15.69 3.78
C GLN A 78 8.60 15.44 5.14
N GLN A 79 8.14 14.41 5.87
CA GLN A 79 8.62 14.07 7.21
C GLN A 79 9.67 12.94 7.19
N CYS A 80 9.69 12.11 6.15
CA CYS A 80 10.72 11.08 5.95
C CYS A 80 12.07 11.70 5.56
N SER A 81 13.12 11.37 6.31
CA SER A 81 14.51 11.74 6.03
C SER A 81 15.32 10.61 5.39
N ASP A 82 14.81 9.37 5.39
CA ASP A 82 15.46 8.21 4.77
C ASP A 82 15.08 8.09 3.28
N GLN A 83 16.09 8.13 2.41
CA GLN A 83 15.91 8.00 0.96
C GLN A 83 15.26 6.68 0.54
N ARG A 84 15.48 5.58 1.27
CA ARG A 84 14.86 4.28 0.96
C ARG A 84 13.37 4.30 1.27
N GLN A 85 12.99 4.91 2.39
CA GLN A 85 11.59 5.09 2.76
C GLN A 85 10.88 6.02 1.77
N VAL A 86 11.54 7.10 1.33
CA VAL A 86 10.99 8.00 0.30
C VAL A 86 10.74 7.24 -1.01
N ALA A 87 11.69 6.42 -1.47
CA ALA A 87 11.50 5.61 -2.68
C ALA A 87 10.34 4.61 -2.54
N ALA A 88 10.21 3.95 -1.38
CA ALA A 88 9.10 3.05 -1.09
C ALA A 88 7.74 3.79 -1.06
N LEU A 89 7.70 4.99 -0.48
CA LEU A 89 6.50 5.83 -0.45
C LEU A 89 6.12 6.35 -1.84
N ASP A 90 7.09 6.70 -2.69
CA ASP A 90 6.83 7.13 -4.08
C ASP A 90 6.28 5.97 -4.94
N ASP A 91 6.79 4.74 -4.74
CA ASP A 91 6.25 3.55 -5.40
C ASP A 91 4.83 3.23 -4.91
N LEU A 92 4.59 3.30 -3.60
CA LEU A 92 3.26 3.16 -3.02
C LEU A 92 2.29 4.24 -3.55
N ALA A 93 2.72 5.51 -3.63
CA ALA A 93 1.92 6.59 -4.18
C ALA A 93 1.51 6.31 -5.63
N THR A 94 2.42 5.74 -6.42
CA THR A 94 2.14 5.33 -7.80
C THR A 94 1.07 4.23 -7.85
N GLN A 95 1.13 3.23 -6.96
CA GLN A 95 0.12 2.17 -6.88
C GLN A 95 -1.24 2.68 -6.40
N LEU A 96 -1.27 3.54 -5.37
CA LEU A 96 -2.50 4.14 -4.87
C LEU A 96 -3.17 5.03 -5.92
N GLN A 97 -2.38 5.82 -6.66
CA GLN A 97 -2.91 6.65 -7.74
C GLN A 97 -3.53 5.81 -8.86
N GLN A 98 -2.91 4.67 -9.21
CA GLN A 98 -3.45 3.74 -10.20
C GLN A 98 -4.74 3.08 -9.70
N CYS A 99 -4.79 2.67 -8.43
CA CYS A 99 -6.00 2.13 -7.80
C CYS A 99 -7.14 3.16 -7.81
N ALA A 100 -6.87 4.39 -7.35
CA ALA A 100 -7.85 5.48 -7.31
C ALA A 100 -8.42 5.82 -8.70
N ASN A 101 -7.62 5.70 -9.75
CA ASN A 101 -8.03 5.97 -11.13
C ASN A 101 -8.71 4.77 -11.82
N THR A 102 -8.78 3.61 -11.18
CA THR A 102 -9.36 2.39 -11.75
C THR A 102 -10.61 2.00 -10.95
N PRO A 103 -11.83 2.32 -11.43
CA PRO A 103 -13.06 2.00 -10.71
C PRO A 103 -13.21 0.49 -10.41
N GLY A 104 -13.59 0.16 -9.18
CA GLY A 104 -13.75 -1.22 -8.72
C GLY A 104 -12.43 -1.98 -8.48
N SER A 105 -11.29 -1.29 -8.56
CA SER A 105 -9.99 -1.87 -8.25
C SER A 105 -9.70 -1.91 -6.75
N TYR A 106 -8.78 -2.79 -6.37
CA TYR A 106 -8.36 -2.97 -5.00
C TYR A 106 -6.84 -3.04 -4.93
N LEU A 107 -6.25 -2.31 -3.98
CA LEU A 107 -4.87 -2.46 -3.59
C LEU A 107 -4.78 -3.42 -2.40
N TRP A 108 -3.99 -4.47 -2.54
CA TRP A 108 -3.75 -5.47 -1.52
C TRP A 108 -2.33 -5.32 -0.98
N PHE A 109 -2.25 -5.02 0.31
CA PHE A 109 -1.04 -5.05 1.11
C PHE A 109 -0.94 -6.45 1.72
N GLN A 110 0.07 -7.22 1.31
CA GLN A 110 0.35 -8.54 1.83
C GLN A 110 1.49 -8.42 2.84
N GLY A 111 1.14 -8.50 4.12
CA GLY A 111 2.12 -8.64 5.19
C GLY A 111 2.68 -10.07 5.27
N ASP A 112 3.84 -10.21 5.91
CA ASP A 112 4.55 -11.48 6.17
C ASP A 112 3.99 -12.23 7.40
#